data_AF-A0A1F8P683-F1
#
_entry.id   AF-A0A1F8P683-F1
#
_cell.length_a   1.000
_cell.length_b   1.000
_cell.length_c   1.000
_cell.angle_alpha   90.00
_cell.angle_beta   90.00
_cell.angle_gamma   90.00
#
_symmetry.space_group_name_H-M   'P 1'
#
loop_
_entity.id
_entity.type
_entity.pdbx_description
1 polymer ?
#
loop_
_entity_poly.entity_id
_entity_poly.type
_entity_poly.pdbx_seq_one_letter_code
_entity_poly.pdbx_strand_id
1 'polypeptide(L)'
;MGRNSDELSSDRKKSAALTDDDIDLKDDDSLEESTDVMDEDMTDADPEMMDSSGDDLSSGEDESPGIGEVSLTVEMGDDPVRLYLKEIGRVELLDADHELWLAVRMDAYKRLILLQTSDEVRSRSDSDLEAIYRDLFDDLRKAWKGIVDDSKRLNRQSPDIQLVLEEARQLGQSWQGDSPSYIRAWLDNGLWGTDPNWEDVARNAIEAFSAMYIMPEDIQKRLAGRLANGKGLPPRRTSNRWISDFDHLEANLQRIARLAAEAQTALIRANLRLVVSVAKRYMGRGIAFLDLIQEGNIGLLRAVEKFDPAKGYKFSTYATWWIRQAISRAIADQARTIRIPVHMVETINRLTRVQRKLVQELGREPTSEELALEMDLLEPDELLAINETLLSEMPMDPTLERKWRRAASRVRRIIKIAQEPMSLETPVGAEESSQLGDFIEDETTPEPVDAAARELLKEQVQNALSVLTERERQVLEMRFGLLDGKDYTLEEVGRYFNVTRERIRQIEAKALRKLRHPTRSRHLRDYLS
;
A
#
# COMPACT_ATOMS: atom_id res chain seq x y z
N MET A 1 -19.46 -67.66 54.26
CA MET A 1 -18.98 -66.82 53.13
C MET A 1 -20.10 -65.83 52.85
N GLY A 2 -20.21 -64.68 53.53
CA GLY A 2 -19.33 -63.49 53.50
C GLY A 2 -19.89 -62.48 52.48
N ARG A 3 -20.87 -61.64 52.87
CA ARG A 3 -20.77 -60.16 53.12
C ARG A 3 -20.55 -59.32 51.85
N ASN A 4 -21.54 -58.51 51.42
CA ASN A 4 -21.71 -57.04 51.63
C ASN A 4 -21.32 -56.28 50.33
N SER A 5 -22.27 -55.62 49.64
CA SER A 5 -22.73 -54.21 49.75
C SER A 5 -21.83 -53.22 48.99
N ASP A 6 -22.43 -52.46 48.07
CA ASP A 6 -22.29 -51.00 47.84
C ASP A 6 -22.90 -50.68 46.46
N GLU A 7 -24.10 -50.11 46.33
CA GLU A 7 -24.55 -48.71 46.52
C GLU A 7 -24.15 -47.70 45.43
N LEU A 8 -25.12 -46.81 45.13
CA LEU A 8 -25.07 -45.54 44.38
C LEU A 8 -25.26 -45.61 42.86
N SER A 9 -26.00 -44.73 42.20
CA SER A 9 -27.02 -43.73 42.57
C SER A 9 -27.45 -43.13 41.23
N SER A 10 -28.74 -42.91 41.09
CA SER A 10 -29.34 -42.08 40.06
C SER A 10 -28.76 -40.67 40.06
N ASP A 11 -28.31 -40.16 38.91
CA ASP A 11 -28.07 -38.73 38.73
C ASP A 11 -28.83 -38.15 37.54
N ARG A 12 -29.57 -37.09 37.88
CA ARG A 12 -30.50 -36.35 37.06
C ARG A 12 -29.75 -35.57 35.98
N LYS A 13 -30.18 -35.73 34.72
CA LYS A 13 -29.86 -34.79 33.64
C LYS A 13 -30.42 -33.40 34.00
N LYS A 14 -29.53 -32.47 34.34
CA LYS A 14 -29.80 -31.02 34.26
C LYS A 14 -29.46 -30.56 32.85
N SER A 15 -30.42 -29.91 32.22
CA SER A 15 -30.27 -29.05 31.05
C SER A 15 -29.31 -27.91 31.38
N ALA A 16 -28.20 -27.81 30.66
CA ALA A 16 -27.41 -26.60 30.57
C ALA A 16 -27.52 -26.12 29.12
N ALA A 17 -28.06 -24.91 28.95
CA ALA A 17 -28.05 -24.19 27.69
C ALA A 17 -26.59 -23.91 27.32
N LEU A 18 -26.17 -24.37 26.13
CA LEU A 18 -24.95 -23.91 25.51
C LEU A 18 -25.24 -22.54 24.89
N THR A 19 -24.60 -21.51 25.43
CA THR A 19 -24.42 -20.20 24.79
C THR A 19 -23.47 -20.37 23.61
N ASP A 20 -23.90 -19.87 22.46
CA ASP A 20 -23.29 -20.06 21.13
C ASP A 20 -22.18 -19.03 20.82
N ASP A 21 -21.38 -18.65 21.83
CA ASP A 21 -20.42 -17.53 21.73
C ASP A 21 -18.94 -17.94 21.56
N ASP A 22 -18.63 -19.23 21.47
CA ASP A 22 -17.27 -19.70 21.16
C ASP A 22 -17.26 -20.47 19.84
N ILE A 23 -17.20 -19.74 18.72
CA ILE A 23 -16.79 -20.30 17.43
C ILE A 23 -15.39 -19.79 17.10
N ASP A 24 -14.47 -20.76 17.10
CA ASP A 24 -13.04 -20.70 16.80
C ASP A 24 -12.63 -19.60 15.82
N LEU A 25 -11.69 -18.76 16.29
CA LEU A 25 -10.85 -17.84 15.50
C LEU A 25 -9.65 -18.57 14.85
N LYS A 26 -9.73 -19.88 14.67
CA LYS A 26 -8.69 -20.70 14.09
C LYS A 26 -9.34 -21.66 13.12
N ASP A 27 -9.32 -21.29 11.85
CA ASP A 27 -9.32 -22.16 10.66
C ASP A 27 -9.85 -21.33 9.48
N ASP A 28 -9.01 -20.43 8.96
CA ASP A 28 -8.89 -20.21 7.51
C ASP A 28 -7.61 -19.39 7.22
N ASP A 29 -6.46 -19.99 7.49
CA ASP A 29 -5.12 -19.44 7.17
C ASP A 29 -4.60 -20.05 5.84
N SER A 30 -5.52 -20.37 4.93
CA SER A 30 -5.21 -20.93 3.61
C SER A 30 -5.79 -20.06 2.49
N LEU A 31 -5.35 -18.80 2.42
CA LEU A 31 -5.27 -18.10 1.15
C LEU A 31 -3.79 -17.94 0.83
N GLU A 32 -3.38 -18.64 -0.22
CA GLU A 32 -2.02 -18.81 -0.67
C GLU A 32 -1.27 -17.47 -0.78
N GLU A 33 -0.11 -17.42 -0.14
CA GLU A 33 0.93 -16.43 -0.37
C GLU A 33 1.45 -16.59 -1.82
N SER A 34 0.75 -15.96 -2.77
CA SER A 34 1.24 -15.75 -4.12
C SER A 34 1.79 -14.32 -4.22
N THR A 35 3.09 -14.22 -4.04
CA THR A 35 3.87 -13.07 -4.48
C THR A 35 3.79 -12.96 -6.01
N ASP A 36 3.61 -11.73 -6.51
CA ASP A 36 3.63 -11.34 -7.93
C ASP A 36 2.49 -11.86 -8.81
N VAL A 37 1.26 -11.40 -8.53
CA VAL A 37 0.23 -11.29 -9.58
C VAL A 37 -0.32 -9.86 -9.56
N MET A 38 -0.19 -9.24 -10.73
CA MET A 38 -0.58 -7.89 -11.15
C MET A 38 -1.74 -7.24 -10.36
N ASP A 39 -1.48 -5.99 -9.94
CA ASP A 39 -2.45 -4.98 -9.47
C ASP A 39 -3.53 -4.68 -10.55
N GLU A 40 -4.42 -5.61 -10.87
CA GLU A 40 -5.56 -5.37 -11.79
C GLU A 40 -6.84 -4.89 -11.06
N ASP A 41 -6.99 -5.16 -9.75
CA ASP A 41 -8.23 -4.87 -9.01
C ASP A 41 -8.28 -3.51 -8.30
N MET A 42 -7.20 -2.71 -8.35
CA MET A 42 -7.23 -1.31 -7.85
C MET A 42 -7.86 -0.33 -8.86
N THR A 43 -8.45 -0.83 -9.95
CA THR A 43 -9.19 -0.02 -10.92
C THR A 43 -10.59 0.37 -10.43
N ASP A 44 -11.07 -0.25 -9.34
CA ASP A 44 -12.36 0.08 -8.75
C ASP A 44 -12.25 1.17 -7.68
N ALA A 45 -11.87 2.38 -8.10
CA ALA A 45 -12.10 3.60 -7.36
C ALA A 45 -13.24 4.41 -8.04
N ASP A 46 -14.46 4.05 -7.67
CA ASP A 46 -15.72 4.81 -7.74
C ASP A 46 -15.84 5.89 -8.85
N PRO A 47 -16.30 5.52 -10.05
CA PRO A 47 -16.70 6.49 -11.08
C PRO A 47 -18.01 7.23 -10.73
N GLU A 48 -18.86 6.67 -9.87
CA GLU A 48 -20.24 7.14 -9.67
C GLU A 48 -20.44 8.00 -8.40
N MET A 49 -19.53 7.97 -7.43
CA MET A 49 -19.49 8.98 -6.36
C MET A 49 -18.90 10.33 -6.81
N MET A 50 -18.82 10.56 -8.12
CA MET A 50 -18.47 11.83 -8.76
C MET A 50 -19.68 12.61 -9.28
N ASP A 51 -20.92 12.11 -9.18
CA ASP A 51 -22.09 12.89 -9.64
C ASP A 51 -22.74 13.71 -8.53
N SER A 52 -22.23 14.94 -8.35
CA SER A 52 -23.10 16.11 -8.13
C SER A 52 -22.59 17.35 -8.87
N SER A 53 -21.75 17.16 -9.88
CA SER A 53 -21.28 18.23 -10.77
C SER A 53 -20.84 17.59 -12.08
N GLY A 54 -21.79 17.28 -12.96
CA GLY A 54 -21.50 16.86 -14.32
C GLY A 54 -20.65 17.89 -15.05
N ASP A 55 -19.60 17.44 -15.74
CA ASP A 55 -19.64 17.34 -17.20
C ASP A 55 -18.43 16.54 -17.74
N ASP A 56 -18.74 15.75 -18.76
CA ASP A 56 -17.97 15.31 -19.92
C ASP A 56 -16.46 14.96 -19.82
N LEU A 57 -16.16 13.65 -19.84
CA LEU A 57 -14.93 13.14 -20.47
C LEU A 57 -15.20 11.76 -21.09
N SER A 58 -16.09 11.68 -22.08
CA SER A 58 -16.04 10.58 -23.05
C SER A 58 -16.58 10.98 -24.43
N SER A 59 -15.80 11.73 -25.19
CA SER A 59 -15.70 11.53 -26.65
C SER A 59 -14.46 12.27 -27.16
N GLY A 60 -13.74 11.65 -28.09
CA GLY A 60 -12.53 12.24 -28.65
C GLY A 60 -12.84 13.44 -29.52
N GLU A 61 -12.16 14.55 -29.24
CA GLU A 61 -11.56 15.50 -30.18
C GLU A 61 -10.77 16.53 -29.36
N ASP A 62 -9.77 17.14 -29.98
CA ASP A 62 -8.73 17.98 -29.39
C ASP A 62 -9.23 19.08 -28.43
N GLU A 63 -9.01 18.90 -27.12
CA GLU A 63 -8.80 20.01 -26.20
C GLU A 63 -7.54 19.76 -25.36
N SER A 64 -6.50 20.56 -25.62
CA SER A 64 -5.49 20.83 -24.59
C SER A 64 -6.25 21.26 -23.33
N PRO A 65 -5.90 20.75 -22.13
CA PRO A 65 -6.57 21.16 -20.92
C PRO A 65 -6.26 22.64 -20.69
N GLY A 66 -7.16 23.50 -21.15
CA GLY A 66 -7.19 24.91 -20.81
C GLY A 66 -7.39 24.96 -19.31
N ILE A 67 -6.31 25.15 -18.57
CA ILE A 67 -6.37 25.35 -17.14
C ILE A 67 -6.98 26.75 -16.94
N GLY A 68 -8.31 26.78 -16.94
CA GLY A 68 -9.09 27.93 -16.53
C GLY A 68 -8.55 28.45 -15.21
N GLU A 69 -8.36 29.76 -15.16
CA GLU A 69 -7.87 30.50 -14.02
C GLU A 69 -8.62 30.03 -12.76
N VAL A 70 -7.94 29.24 -11.93
CA VAL A 70 -8.54 28.64 -10.75
C VAL A 70 -8.75 29.77 -9.75
N SER A 71 -9.92 30.38 -9.76
CA SER A 71 -10.36 31.32 -8.73
C SER A 71 -10.52 30.56 -7.42
N LEU A 72 -9.44 30.52 -6.63
CA LEU A 72 -9.36 29.94 -5.30
C LEU A 72 -10.04 30.86 -4.29
N THR A 73 -11.37 30.95 -4.30
CA THR A 73 -12.13 31.51 -3.18
C THR A 73 -12.32 30.44 -2.11
N VAL A 74 -11.22 30.09 -1.42
CA VAL A 74 -11.25 29.37 -0.16
C VAL A 74 -11.09 30.41 0.96
N GLU A 75 -12.15 30.63 1.73
CA GLU A 75 -12.15 31.48 2.93
C GLU A 75 -11.45 30.77 4.10
N MET A 76 -10.12 30.69 4.12
CA MET A 76 -9.38 30.22 5.31
C MET A 76 -8.02 30.93 5.39
N GLY A 77 -7.57 31.32 6.60
CA GLY A 77 -6.42 32.19 6.88
C GLY A 77 -5.05 31.72 6.35
N ASP A 78 -3.99 32.45 6.66
CA ASP A 78 -2.60 32.23 6.20
C ASP A 78 -2.12 30.77 6.41
N ASP A 79 -2.32 29.94 5.40
CA ASP A 79 -2.15 28.48 5.46
C ASP A 79 -0.94 28.03 4.62
N PRO A 80 -0.04 27.16 5.11
CA PRO A 80 1.02 26.51 4.32
C PRO A 80 0.53 25.92 2.99
N VAL A 81 -0.74 25.50 2.90
CA VAL A 81 -1.37 25.07 1.63
C VAL A 81 -1.36 26.19 0.59
N ARG A 82 -1.70 27.44 0.97
CA ARG A 82 -1.71 28.58 0.04
C ARG A 82 -0.31 28.94 -0.44
N LEU A 83 0.69 28.88 0.44
CA LEU A 83 2.09 29.09 0.05
C LEU A 83 2.52 28.05 -0.98
N TYR A 84 2.22 26.78 -0.71
CA TYR A 84 2.50 25.68 -1.62
C TYR A 84 1.82 25.85 -2.99
N LEU A 85 0.50 26.14 -3.01
CA LEU A 85 -0.26 26.37 -4.25
C LEU A 85 0.28 27.57 -5.06
N LYS A 86 0.70 28.63 -4.38
CA LYS A 86 1.30 29.81 -5.01
C LYS A 86 2.68 29.50 -5.61
N GLU A 87 3.47 28.65 -4.95
CA GLU A 87 4.80 28.25 -5.42
C GLU A 87 4.71 27.37 -6.67
N ILE A 88 3.84 26.36 -6.68
CA ILE A 88 3.65 25.49 -7.86
C ILE A 88 3.00 26.22 -9.03
N GLY A 89 2.18 27.25 -8.76
CA GLY A 89 1.53 28.06 -9.80
C GLY A 89 2.50 28.93 -10.60
N ARG A 90 3.75 29.11 -10.14
CA ARG A 90 4.79 29.88 -10.85
C ARG A 90 5.49 29.06 -11.94
N VAL A 91 5.36 27.74 -11.93
CA VAL A 91 6.01 26.86 -12.90
C VAL A 91 5.13 26.77 -14.15
N GLU A 92 5.75 26.97 -15.32
CA GLU A 92 5.07 26.83 -16.60
C GLU A 92 4.71 25.37 -16.89
N LEU A 93 3.60 25.18 -17.62
CA LEU A 93 3.16 23.86 -18.06
C LEU A 93 4.08 23.37 -19.17
N LEU A 94 4.37 22.08 -19.17
CA LEU A 94 5.14 21.46 -20.24
C LEU A 94 4.23 21.22 -21.44
N ASP A 95 4.79 21.46 -22.61
CA ASP A 95 4.21 20.99 -23.86
C ASP A 95 4.67 19.55 -24.13
N ALA A 96 4.01 18.88 -25.05
CA ALA A 96 4.26 17.48 -25.34
C ALA A 96 5.68 17.24 -25.91
N ASP A 97 6.25 18.22 -26.62
CA ASP A 97 7.67 18.20 -27.04
C ASP A 97 8.62 18.26 -25.85
N HIS A 98 8.34 19.17 -24.90
CA HIS A 98 9.10 19.32 -23.68
C HIS A 98 9.07 18.04 -22.82
N GLU A 99 7.91 17.36 -22.74
CA GLU A 99 7.79 16.07 -22.07
C GLU A 99 8.71 15.01 -22.69
N LEU A 100 8.72 14.89 -24.03
CA LEU A 100 9.57 13.94 -24.73
C LEU A 100 11.05 14.21 -24.47
N TRP A 101 11.49 15.46 -24.59
CA TRP A 101 12.88 15.85 -24.38
C TRP A 101 13.37 15.60 -22.95
N LEU A 102 12.56 15.93 -21.95
CA LEU A 102 12.88 15.63 -20.55
C LEU A 102 12.94 14.11 -20.32
N ALA A 103 12.01 13.34 -20.90
CA ALA A 103 12.03 11.88 -20.83
C ALA A 103 13.29 11.29 -21.46
N VAL A 104 13.68 11.75 -22.65
CA VAL A 104 14.92 11.31 -23.33
C VAL A 104 16.16 11.63 -22.49
N ARG A 105 16.25 12.82 -21.87
CA ARG A 105 17.40 13.16 -21.01
C ARG A 105 17.52 12.21 -19.82
N MET A 106 16.41 11.81 -19.23
CA MET A 106 16.39 10.84 -18.13
C MET A 106 16.74 9.44 -18.61
N ASP A 107 16.13 8.98 -19.72
CA ASP A 107 16.36 7.66 -20.29
C ASP A 107 17.82 7.48 -20.76
N ALA A 108 18.41 8.52 -21.33
CA ALA A 108 19.81 8.55 -21.70
C ALA A 108 20.75 8.23 -20.51
N TYR A 109 20.46 8.77 -19.32
CA TYR A 109 21.23 8.47 -18.13
C TYR A 109 20.97 7.05 -17.60
N LYS A 110 19.71 6.58 -17.62
CA LYS A 110 19.38 5.18 -17.26
C LYS A 110 20.14 4.18 -18.15
N ARG A 111 20.21 4.44 -19.45
CA ARG A 111 20.96 3.61 -20.40
C ARG A 111 22.45 3.58 -20.10
N LEU A 112 23.04 4.73 -19.74
CA LEU A 112 24.44 4.79 -19.31
C LEU A 112 24.71 3.95 -18.06
N ILE A 113 23.81 3.99 -17.07
CA ILE A 113 23.91 3.15 -15.87
C ILE A 113 23.84 1.67 -16.27
N LEU A 114 22.88 1.28 -17.11
CA LEU A 114 22.72 -0.11 -17.53
C LEU A 114 23.96 -0.65 -18.25
N LEU A 115 24.56 0.15 -19.14
CA LEU A 115 25.82 -0.19 -19.82
C LEU A 115 27.03 -0.24 -18.87
N GLN A 116 27.00 0.50 -17.76
CA GLN A 116 28.02 0.43 -16.71
C GLN A 116 27.86 -0.81 -15.82
N THR A 117 26.62 -1.22 -15.53
CA THR A 117 26.32 -2.36 -14.63
C THR A 117 26.42 -3.71 -15.33
N SER A 118 26.17 -3.79 -16.65
CA SER A 118 26.27 -5.05 -17.41
C SER A 118 27.68 -5.66 -17.46
N ASP A 119 28.71 -4.94 -17.00
CA ASP A 119 30.12 -5.29 -17.14
C ASP A 119 30.88 -5.29 -15.78
N GLU A 120 30.22 -5.75 -14.69
CA GLU A 120 30.73 -5.83 -13.29
C GLU A 120 32.07 -6.59 -13.07
N VAL A 121 32.78 -7.03 -14.13
CA VAL A 121 34.06 -7.76 -14.04
C VAL A 121 35.27 -6.94 -14.55
N ARG A 122 35.12 -5.69 -14.99
CA ARG A 122 36.27 -4.91 -15.52
C ARG A 122 36.64 -3.70 -14.66
N SER A 123 37.91 -3.71 -14.25
CA SER A 123 38.54 -2.72 -13.37
C SER A 123 38.68 -1.36 -14.06
N ARG A 124 37.99 -0.34 -13.50
CA ARG A 124 38.04 1.08 -13.87
C ARG A 124 39.38 1.52 -14.51
N SER A 125 39.42 1.52 -15.83
CA SER A 125 40.45 2.11 -16.66
C SER A 125 39.81 2.92 -17.80
N ASP A 126 40.53 3.87 -18.41
CA ASP A 126 40.04 4.62 -19.60
C ASP A 126 39.54 3.69 -20.72
N SER A 127 40.05 2.46 -20.79
CA SER A 127 39.62 1.41 -21.71
C SER A 127 38.15 1.01 -21.52
N ASP A 128 37.57 1.20 -20.33
CA ASP A 128 36.17 0.86 -20.01
C ASP A 128 35.22 1.98 -20.46
N LEU A 129 35.62 3.25 -20.34
CA LEU A 129 34.83 4.37 -20.86
C LEU A 129 34.74 4.31 -22.38
N GLU A 130 35.85 4.04 -23.05
CA GLU A 130 35.82 3.83 -24.50
C GLU A 130 34.91 2.65 -24.90
N ALA A 131 34.82 1.59 -24.08
CA ALA A 131 33.94 0.46 -24.34
C ALA A 131 32.46 0.87 -24.32
N ILE A 132 32.03 1.64 -23.32
CA ILE A 132 30.67 2.17 -23.22
C ILE A 132 30.29 2.96 -24.48
N TYR A 133 31.16 3.86 -24.95
CA TYR A 133 30.89 4.62 -26.17
C TYR A 133 30.95 3.77 -27.44
N ARG A 134 31.77 2.71 -27.47
CA ARG A 134 31.78 1.74 -28.58
C ARG A 134 30.44 1.01 -28.67
N ASP A 135 29.93 0.54 -27.53
CA ASP A 135 28.64 -0.13 -27.45
C ASP A 135 27.49 0.82 -27.82
N LEU A 136 27.54 2.07 -27.37
CA LEU A 136 26.60 3.12 -27.78
C LEU A 136 26.57 3.32 -29.30
N PHE A 137 27.73 3.32 -29.97
CA PHE A 137 27.80 3.42 -31.43
C PHE A 137 27.29 2.17 -32.15
N ASP A 138 27.43 0.99 -31.53
CA ASP A 138 26.87 -0.26 -32.06
C ASP A 138 25.35 -0.27 -31.92
N ASP A 139 24.83 0.15 -30.77
CA ASP A 139 23.41 0.29 -30.50
C ASP A 139 22.76 1.31 -31.42
N LEU A 140 23.37 2.48 -31.61
CA LEU A 140 22.92 3.46 -32.59
C LEU A 140 22.79 2.86 -33.99
N ARG A 141 23.77 2.03 -34.41
CA ARG A 141 23.73 1.39 -35.73
C ARG A 141 22.65 0.32 -35.81
N LYS A 142 22.44 -0.46 -34.75
CA LYS A 142 21.37 -1.48 -34.69
C LYS A 142 20.00 -0.81 -34.72
N ALA A 143 19.76 0.16 -33.83
CA ALA A 143 18.52 0.92 -33.75
C ALA A 143 18.22 1.61 -35.08
N TRP A 144 19.19 2.33 -35.66
CA TRP A 144 19.00 3.00 -36.95
C TRP A 144 18.71 2.02 -38.09
N LYS A 145 19.37 0.86 -38.11
CA LYS A 145 19.06 -0.19 -39.09
C LYS A 145 17.64 -0.72 -38.90
N GLY A 146 17.22 -0.96 -37.65
CA GLY A 146 15.86 -1.35 -37.29
C GLY A 146 14.83 -0.37 -37.84
N ILE A 147 14.99 0.93 -37.54
CA ILE A 147 14.09 1.98 -38.05
C ILE A 147 13.98 1.93 -39.58
N VAL A 148 15.10 1.80 -40.29
CA VAL A 148 15.11 1.78 -41.77
C VAL A 148 14.43 0.52 -42.32
N ASP A 149 14.68 -0.64 -41.71
CA ASP A 149 14.09 -1.92 -42.13
C ASP A 149 12.59 -1.96 -41.82
N ASP A 150 12.18 -1.47 -40.65
CA ASP A 150 10.78 -1.38 -40.22
C ASP A 150 10.00 -0.32 -41.03
N SER A 151 10.62 0.83 -41.33
CA SER A 151 10.02 1.85 -42.21
C SER A 151 9.76 1.27 -43.60
N LYS A 152 10.67 0.45 -44.13
CA LYS A 152 10.44 -0.25 -45.41
C LYS A 152 9.32 -1.29 -45.31
N ARG A 153 9.29 -2.07 -44.23
CA ARG A 153 8.24 -3.08 -43.98
C ARG A 153 6.85 -2.45 -43.93
N LEU A 154 6.74 -1.27 -43.31
CA LEU A 154 5.50 -0.51 -43.18
C LEU A 154 5.22 0.42 -44.38
N ASN A 155 6.08 0.39 -45.41
CA ASN A 155 5.98 1.22 -46.61
C ASN A 155 5.90 2.74 -46.32
N ARG A 156 6.72 3.21 -45.36
CA ARG A 156 6.81 4.60 -44.91
C ARG A 156 8.19 5.20 -45.18
N GLN A 157 8.25 6.53 -45.19
CA GLN A 157 9.51 7.26 -45.31
C GLN A 157 10.30 7.17 -44.01
N SER A 158 11.55 6.72 -44.12
CA SER A 158 12.49 6.69 -42.99
C SER A 158 12.81 8.11 -42.50
N PRO A 159 13.06 8.31 -41.20
CA PRO A 159 13.37 9.63 -40.66
C PRO A 159 14.71 10.13 -41.19
N ASP A 160 14.85 11.45 -41.29
CA ASP A 160 16.09 12.09 -41.68
C ASP A 160 17.07 12.11 -40.50
N ILE A 161 18.14 11.32 -40.61
CA ILE A 161 19.19 11.21 -39.59
C ILE A 161 19.85 12.55 -39.28
N GLN A 162 19.90 13.49 -40.23
CA GLN A 162 20.51 14.79 -40.02
C GLN A 162 19.64 15.66 -39.11
N LEU A 163 18.33 15.63 -39.31
CA LEU A 163 17.37 16.37 -38.50
C LEU A 163 17.30 15.78 -37.08
N VAL A 164 17.30 14.45 -36.95
CA VAL A 164 17.36 13.78 -35.63
C VAL A 164 18.65 14.14 -34.89
N LEU A 165 19.80 14.18 -35.59
CA LEU A 165 21.06 14.56 -34.96
C LEU A 165 21.09 16.04 -34.55
N GLU A 166 20.54 16.93 -35.37
CA GLU A 166 20.49 18.35 -35.03
C GLU A 166 19.58 18.62 -33.84
N GLU A 167 18.42 17.94 -33.78
CA GLU A 167 17.55 17.96 -32.60
C GLU A 167 18.29 17.44 -31.35
N ALA A 168 19.06 16.35 -31.45
CA ALA A 168 19.81 15.81 -30.32
C ALA A 168 20.89 16.79 -29.82
N ARG A 169 21.49 17.57 -30.73
CA ARG A 169 22.45 18.63 -30.39
C ARG A 169 21.77 19.81 -29.72
N GLN A 170 20.60 20.22 -30.20
CA GLN A 170 19.79 21.28 -29.58
C GLN A 170 19.38 20.89 -28.17
N LEU A 171 18.91 19.65 -27.99
CA LEU A 171 18.57 19.09 -26.69
C LEU A 171 19.79 19.09 -25.74
N GLY A 172 21.01 18.96 -26.24
CA GLY A 172 22.24 19.10 -25.47
C GLY A 172 22.45 20.49 -24.85
N GLN A 173 21.91 21.54 -25.48
CA GLN A 173 22.06 22.94 -25.05
C GLN A 173 20.92 23.39 -24.15
N SER A 174 19.66 23.18 -24.57
CA SER A 174 18.48 23.54 -23.81
C SER A 174 17.32 22.62 -24.18
N TRP A 175 16.42 22.39 -23.23
CA TRP A 175 15.12 21.76 -23.50
C TRP A 175 14.01 22.80 -23.64
N GLN A 176 14.22 24.08 -23.30
CA GLN A 176 13.20 25.13 -23.36
C GLN A 176 13.18 25.83 -24.74
N GLY A 177 13.34 25.07 -25.82
CA GLY A 177 13.39 25.62 -27.16
C GLY A 177 11.99 25.78 -27.76
N ASP A 178 11.74 26.87 -28.48
CA ASP A 178 10.47 27.10 -29.21
C ASP A 178 10.35 26.27 -30.51
N SER A 179 11.37 25.47 -30.85
CA SER A 179 11.40 24.69 -32.09
C SER A 179 10.73 23.33 -31.88
N PRO A 180 9.74 22.93 -32.69
CA PRO A 180 9.03 21.68 -32.49
C PRO A 180 9.95 20.46 -32.67
N SER A 181 9.65 19.38 -31.95
CA SER A 181 10.41 18.13 -32.04
C SER A 181 10.20 17.46 -33.40
N TYR A 182 11.29 17.27 -34.15
CA TYR A 182 11.25 16.56 -35.43
C TYR A 182 10.91 15.08 -35.23
N ILE A 183 11.57 14.44 -34.26
CA ILE A 183 11.36 13.02 -33.99
C ILE A 183 9.93 12.75 -33.51
N ARG A 184 9.38 13.62 -32.66
CA ARG A 184 7.98 13.51 -32.23
C ARG A 184 7.04 13.67 -33.42
N ALA A 185 7.21 14.72 -34.23
CA ALA A 185 6.36 14.97 -35.39
C ALA A 185 6.43 13.83 -36.42
N TRP A 186 7.56 13.14 -36.52
CA TRP A 186 7.70 11.96 -37.38
C TRP A 186 7.01 10.71 -36.79
N LEU A 187 7.08 10.54 -35.46
CA LEU A 187 6.40 9.44 -34.76
C LEU A 187 4.88 9.62 -34.71
N ASP A 188 4.42 10.87 -34.60
CA ASP A 188 3.03 11.27 -34.48
C ASP A 188 2.31 11.18 -35.83
N ASN A 189 1.92 9.96 -36.18
CA ASN A 189 1.23 9.63 -37.43
C ASN A 189 -0.15 8.97 -37.20
N GLY A 190 -0.67 9.05 -35.98
CA GLY A 190 -1.91 8.39 -35.53
C GLY A 190 -1.78 6.91 -35.14
N LEU A 191 -0.63 6.28 -35.36
CA LEU A 191 -0.34 4.90 -34.94
C LEU A 191 0.44 4.83 -33.61
N TRP A 192 0.97 5.96 -33.15
CA TRP A 192 1.74 6.06 -31.92
C TRP A 192 0.85 5.97 -30.69
N GLY A 193 1.08 4.93 -29.88
CA GLY A 193 0.24 4.59 -28.73
C GLY A 193 -0.95 3.67 -29.03
N THR A 194 -1.16 3.27 -30.29
CA THR A 194 -2.26 2.37 -30.67
C THR A 194 -1.79 1.06 -31.30
N ASP A 195 -0.76 1.08 -32.17
CA ASP A 195 -0.23 -0.11 -32.84
C ASP A 195 1.05 -0.63 -32.16
N PRO A 196 1.07 -1.89 -31.65
CA PRO A 196 2.26 -2.50 -31.06
C PRO A 196 3.46 -2.56 -32.00
N ASN A 197 3.26 -2.73 -33.31
CA ASN A 197 4.37 -2.77 -34.27
C ASN A 197 5.00 -1.38 -34.44
N TRP A 198 4.21 -0.32 -34.29
CA TRP A 198 4.72 1.05 -34.35
C TRP A 198 5.43 1.45 -33.04
N GLU A 199 5.04 0.87 -31.91
CA GLU A 199 5.76 1.03 -30.64
C GLU A 199 7.22 0.58 -30.76
N ASP A 200 7.49 -0.55 -31.42
CA ASP A 200 8.87 -1.02 -31.63
C ASP A 200 9.67 -0.05 -32.53
N VAL A 201 9.03 0.57 -33.53
CA VAL A 201 9.64 1.62 -34.36
C VAL A 201 9.95 2.85 -33.52
N ALA A 202 9.01 3.28 -32.68
CA ALA A 202 9.18 4.41 -31.77
C ALA A 202 10.30 4.16 -30.76
N ARG A 203 10.38 2.95 -30.21
CA ARG A 203 11.46 2.53 -29.31
C ARG A 203 12.81 2.63 -30.02
N ASN A 204 12.96 2.03 -31.20
CA ASN A 204 14.20 2.13 -31.98
C ASN A 204 14.56 3.59 -32.33
N ALA A 205 13.58 4.43 -32.64
CA ALA A 205 13.78 5.85 -32.95
C ALA A 205 14.28 6.64 -31.73
N ILE A 206 13.62 6.50 -30.59
CA ILE A 206 14.02 7.14 -29.34
C ILE A 206 15.37 6.61 -28.89
N GLU A 207 15.65 5.31 -29.03
CA GLU A 207 16.95 4.73 -28.73
C GLU A 207 18.07 5.34 -29.60
N ALA A 208 17.85 5.48 -30.91
CA ALA A 208 18.81 6.11 -31.80
C ALA A 208 19.02 7.59 -31.43
N PHE A 209 17.95 8.31 -31.11
CA PHE A 209 17.99 9.70 -30.67
C PHE A 209 18.75 9.88 -29.34
N SER A 210 18.42 9.08 -28.32
CA SER A 210 19.14 9.02 -27.04
C SER A 210 20.62 8.71 -27.26
N ALA A 211 20.95 7.76 -28.14
CA ALA A 211 22.34 7.41 -28.43
C ALA A 211 23.10 8.57 -29.08
N MET A 212 22.48 9.32 -30.00
CA MET A 212 23.07 10.54 -30.56
C MET A 212 23.23 11.65 -29.51
N TYR A 213 22.25 11.83 -28.63
CA TYR A 213 22.27 12.83 -27.56
C TYR A 213 23.38 12.56 -26.52
N ILE A 214 23.61 11.30 -26.15
CA ILE A 214 24.66 10.91 -25.19
C ILE A 214 26.06 11.23 -25.73
N MET A 215 26.26 11.24 -27.06
CA MET A 215 27.60 11.45 -27.63
C MET A 215 28.18 12.83 -27.29
N PRO A 216 29.51 12.94 -27.12
CA PRO A 216 30.16 14.22 -26.95
C PRO A 216 29.94 15.16 -28.14
N GLU A 217 29.86 16.47 -27.89
CA GLU A 217 29.59 17.48 -28.92
C GLU A 217 30.57 17.42 -30.10
N ASP A 218 31.84 17.11 -29.86
CA ASP A 218 32.84 17.01 -30.93
C ASP A 218 32.60 15.80 -31.83
N ILE A 219 32.13 14.69 -31.26
CA ILE A 219 31.72 13.51 -32.01
C ILE A 219 30.43 13.82 -32.78
N GLN A 220 29.47 14.51 -32.17
CA GLN A 220 28.24 14.97 -32.84
C GLN A 220 28.57 15.90 -34.03
N LYS A 221 29.52 16.85 -33.89
CA LYS A 221 30.00 17.71 -34.99
C LYS A 221 30.65 16.92 -36.11
N ARG A 222 31.52 15.95 -35.79
CA ARG A 222 32.13 15.05 -36.78
C ARG A 222 31.09 14.20 -37.51
N LEU A 223 30.07 13.73 -36.78
CA LEU A 223 28.96 12.97 -37.34
C LEU A 223 28.11 13.85 -38.28
N ALA A 224 27.73 15.05 -37.85
CA ALA A 224 26.97 16.01 -38.66
C ALA A 224 27.71 16.36 -39.96
N GLY A 225 29.01 16.65 -39.88
CA GLY A 225 29.84 16.92 -41.07
C GLY A 225 29.94 15.72 -42.01
N ARG A 226 29.94 14.49 -41.48
CA ARG A 226 29.93 13.27 -42.32
C ARG A 226 28.58 13.08 -43.03
N LEU A 227 27.48 13.24 -42.30
CA LEU A 227 26.13 13.10 -42.84
C LEU A 227 25.83 14.17 -43.89
N ALA A 228 26.28 15.41 -43.68
CA ALA A 228 26.15 16.51 -44.65
C ALA A 228 26.89 16.23 -45.98
N ASN A 229 27.95 15.42 -45.94
CA ASN A 229 28.67 14.96 -47.14
C ASN A 229 28.03 13.73 -47.80
N GLY A 230 26.79 13.37 -47.43
CA GLY A 230 26.06 12.21 -47.96
C GLY A 230 26.60 10.86 -47.52
N LYS A 231 27.52 10.82 -46.54
CA LYS A 231 28.06 9.58 -46.00
C LYS A 231 27.22 9.15 -44.81
N GLY A 232 26.71 7.91 -44.82
CA GLY A 232 25.96 7.35 -43.69
C GLY A 232 26.79 7.15 -42.41
N LEU A 233 26.19 6.49 -41.41
CA LEU A 233 26.80 6.22 -40.11
C LEU A 233 28.24 5.65 -40.23
N PRO A 234 29.18 6.08 -39.37
CA PRO A 234 30.57 5.64 -39.45
C PRO A 234 30.71 4.13 -39.15
N PRO A 235 31.60 3.42 -39.86
CA PRO A 235 31.92 2.03 -39.53
C PRO A 235 32.71 1.95 -38.20
N ARG A 236 32.70 0.78 -37.55
CA ARG A 236 33.37 0.52 -36.25
C ARG A 236 34.79 1.07 -36.15
N ARG A 237 35.59 0.94 -37.22
CA ARG A 237 36.99 1.45 -37.24
C ARG A 237 37.07 2.97 -37.12
N THR A 238 36.14 3.68 -37.74
CA THR A 238 36.09 5.15 -37.72
C THR A 238 35.53 5.66 -36.39
N SER A 239 34.49 5.02 -35.86
CA SER A 239 33.94 5.39 -34.53
C SER A 239 34.97 5.17 -33.43
N ASN A 240 35.69 4.05 -33.44
CA ASN A 240 36.74 3.78 -32.42
C ASN A 240 37.83 4.84 -32.44
N ARG A 241 38.26 5.28 -33.63
CA ARG A 241 39.25 6.37 -33.75
C ARG A 241 38.71 7.67 -33.15
N TRP A 242 37.45 8.02 -33.42
CA TRP A 242 36.87 9.25 -32.88
C TRP A 242 36.73 9.23 -31.35
N ILE A 243 36.47 8.06 -30.76
CA ILE A 243 36.37 7.88 -29.31
C ILE A 243 37.75 8.04 -28.67
N SER A 244 38.78 7.37 -29.21
CA SER A 244 40.15 7.45 -28.68
C SER A 244 40.82 8.81 -28.89
N ASP A 245 40.32 9.62 -29.82
CA ASP A 245 40.77 11.00 -30.02
C ASP A 245 40.22 11.96 -28.93
N PHE A 246 39.32 11.52 -28.05
CA PHE A 246 38.61 12.39 -27.11
C PHE A 246 39.03 12.16 -25.66
N ASP A 247 39.75 13.14 -25.09
CA ASP A 247 40.34 13.03 -23.74
C ASP A 247 39.33 13.23 -22.59
N HIS A 248 38.09 13.67 -22.85
CA HIS A 248 37.14 14.13 -21.82
C HIS A 248 35.85 13.29 -21.74
N LEU A 249 35.92 11.98 -22.05
CA LEU A 249 34.77 11.08 -22.08
C LEU A 249 34.00 11.06 -20.75
N GLU A 250 34.73 11.08 -19.63
CA GLU A 250 34.15 11.10 -18.28
C GLU A 250 33.38 12.40 -17.99
N ALA A 251 33.94 13.54 -18.37
CA ALA A 251 33.29 14.84 -18.17
C ALA A 251 31.95 14.93 -18.93
N ASN A 252 31.85 14.31 -20.12
CA ASN A 252 30.58 14.22 -20.84
C ASN A 252 29.56 13.33 -20.09
N LEU A 253 29.96 12.19 -19.53
CA LEU A 253 29.05 11.35 -18.75
C LEU A 253 28.53 12.06 -17.50
N GLN A 254 29.41 12.77 -16.77
CA GLN A 254 29.03 13.59 -15.62
C GLN A 254 28.06 14.72 -16.03
N ARG A 255 28.28 15.33 -17.20
CA ARG A 255 27.36 16.33 -17.78
C ARG A 255 25.98 15.72 -18.04
N ILE A 256 25.90 14.54 -18.66
CA ILE A 256 24.62 13.85 -18.92
C ILE A 256 23.89 13.51 -17.61
N ALA A 257 24.61 13.01 -16.59
CA ALA A 257 24.04 12.71 -15.28
C ALA A 257 23.42 13.97 -14.63
N ARG A 258 24.13 15.11 -14.68
CA ARG A 258 23.62 16.39 -14.18
C ARG A 258 22.36 16.84 -14.93
N LEU A 259 22.39 16.80 -16.26
CA LEU A 259 21.25 17.19 -17.10
C LEU A 259 20.03 16.28 -16.91
N ALA A 260 20.24 15.00 -16.61
CA ALA A 260 19.17 14.06 -16.29
C ALA A 260 18.51 14.38 -14.93
N ALA A 261 19.30 14.70 -13.90
CA ALA A 261 18.77 15.11 -12.61
C ALA A 261 17.99 16.45 -12.68
N GLU A 262 18.49 17.40 -13.47
CA GLU A 262 17.77 18.64 -13.79
C GLU A 262 16.46 18.34 -14.53
N ALA A 263 16.49 17.43 -15.51
CA ALA A 263 15.30 17.06 -16.28
C ALA A 263 14.23 16.38 -15.41
N GLN A 264 14.64 15.48 -14.53
CA GLN A 264 13.75 14.84 -13.55
C GLN A 264 13.08 15.88 -12.66
N THR A 265 13.87 16.82 -12.12
CA THR A 265 13.35 17.89 -11.25
C THR A 265 12.37 18.80 -12.01
N ALA A 266 12.68 19.14 -13.26
CA ALA A 266 11.81 19.95 -14.12
C ALA A 266 10.48 19.24 -14.41
N LEU A 267 10.52 17.95 -14.78
CA LEU A 267 9.32 17.16 -15.08
C LEU A 267 8.42 17.02 -13.83
N ILE A 268 9.00 16.77 -12.65
CA ILE A 268 8.25 16.71 -11.40
C ILE A 268 7.56 18.06 -11.11
N ARG A 269 8.32 19.16 -11.14
CA ARG A 269 7.82 20.49 -10.79
C ARG A 269 6.67 20.94 -11.68
N ALA A 270 6.77 20.71 -12.98
CA ALA A 270 5.70 21.06 -13.92
C ALA A 270 4.39 20.29 -13.67
N ASN A 271 4.49 19.08 -13.10
CA ASN A 271 3.35 18.19 -12.86
C ASN A 271 2.81 18.22 -11.42
N LEU A 272 3.34 19.05 -10.52
CA LEU A 272 2.79 19.17 -9.16
C LEU A 272 1.33 19.66 -9.15
N ARG A 273 0.94 20.48 -10.12
CA ARG A 273 -0.45 20.95 -10.28
C ARG A 273 -1.41 19.80 -10.61
N LEU A 274 -0.95 18.80 -11.37
CA LEU A 274 -1.72 17.60 -11.66
C LEU A 274 -2.02 16.84 -10.36
N VAL A 275 -1.02 16.65 -9.49
CA VAL A 275 -1.20 15.97 -8.19
C VAL A 275 -2.28 16.65 -7.35
N VAL A 276 -2.21 17.97 -7.22
CA VAL A 276 -3.23 18.75 -6.49
C VAL A 276 -4.62 18.56 -7.10
N SER A 277 -4.74 18.58 -8.43
CA SER A 277 -6.03 18.40 -9.11
C SER A 277 -6.64 17.01 -8.87
N VAL A 278 -5.80 15.97 -8.81
CA VAL A 278 -6.22 14.59 -8.50
C VAL A 278 -6.59 14.46 -7.02
N ALA A 279 -5.73 14.96 -6.11
CA ALA A 279 -5.92 14.87 -4.66
C ALA A 279 -7.20 15.57 -4.16
N LYS A 280 -7.63 16.64 -4.84
CA LYS A 280 -8.91 17.32 -4.53
C LYS A 280 -10.11 16.36 -4.53
N ARG A 281 -10.12 15.34 -5.39
CA ARG A 281 -11.22 14.36 -5.47
C ARG A 281 -11.28 13.41 -4.26
N TYR A 282 -10.24 13.40 -3.43
CA TYR A 282 -10.08 12.52 -2.28
C TYR A 282 -10.22 13.27 -0.94
N MET A 283 -10.55 14.56 -0.95
CA MET A 283 -10.77 15.35 0.26
C MET A 283 -11.95 14.79 1.07
N GLY A 284 -11.83 14.85 2.40
CA GLY A 284 -12.88 14.37 3.31
C GLY A 284 -12.91 12.85 3.53
N ARG A 285 -11.92 12.09 3.04
CA ARG A 285 -11.80 10.63 3.25
C ARG A 285 -10.94 10.24 4.46
N GLY A 286 -10.89 11.09 5.49
CA GLY A 286 -10.16 10.82 6.74
C GLY A 286 -8.68 11.23 6.77
N ILE A 287 -8.09 11.64 5.65
CA ILE A 287 -6.70 12.15 5.59
C ILE A 287 -6.69 13.64 5.27
N ALA A 288 -5.76 14.38 5.87
CA ALA A 288 -5.58 15.82 5.61
C ALA A 288 -5.16 16.08 4.16
N PHE A 289 -5.57 17.23 3.61
CA PHE A 289 -5.32 17.53 2.19
C PHE A 289 -3.82 17.61 1.82
N LEU A 290 -2.98 18.12 2.72
CA LEU A 290 -1.53 18.15 2.51
C LEU A 290 -0.95 16.74 2.42
N ASP A 291 -1.41 15.82 3.26
CA ASP A 291 -0.92 14.43 3.28
C ASP A 291 -1.35 13.70 2.00
N LEU A 292 -2.59 13.93 1.51
CA LEU A 292 -3.02 13.44 0.20
C LEU A 292 -2.13 13.96 -0.94
N ILE A 293 -1.74 15.24 -0.89
CA ILE A 293 -0.81 15.81 -1.88
C ILE A 293 0.56 15.16 -1.76
N GLN A 294 1.09 14.92 -0.55
CA GLN A 294 2.40 14.28 -0.38
C GLN A 294 2.40 12.85 -0.91
N GLU A 295 1.38 12.06 -0.59
CA GLU A 295 1.23 10.69 -1.11
C GLU A 295 1.05 10.68 -2.62
N GLY A 296 0.29 11.64 -3.16
CA GLY A 296 0.19 11.86 -4.60
C GLY A 296 1.53 12.24 -5.25
N ASN A 297 2.36 13.05 -4.58
CA ASN A 297 3.70 13.39 -5.06
C ASN A 297 4.60 12.16 -5.09
N ILE A 298 4.49 11.24 -4.13
CA ILE A 298 5.20 9.94 -4.16
C ILE A 298 4.75 9.12 -5.37
N GLY A 299 3.45 9.10 -5.68
CA GLY A 299 2.92 8.51 -6.90
C GLY A 299 3.50 9.13 -8.17
N LEU A 300 3.57 10.46 -8.23
CA LEU A 300 4.18 11.20 -9.35
C LEU A 300 5.66 10.85 -9.52
N LEU A 301 6.44 10.76 -8.43
CA LEU A 301 7.85 10.36 -8.50
C LEU A 301 8.01 8.98 -9.15
N ARG A 302 7.20 8.00 -8.74
CA ARG A 302 7.19 6.66 -9.35
C ARG A 302 6.79 6.70 -10.83
N ALA A 303 5.84 7.56 -11.20
CA ALA A 303 5.47 7.76 -12.60
C ALA A 303 6.66 8.29 -13.42
N VAL A 304 7.36 9.32 -12.93
CA VAL A 304 8.55 9.88 -13.59
C VAL A 304 9.66 8.84 -13.76
N GLU A 305 9.90 8.00 -12.74
CA GLU A 305 10.90 6.95 -12.81
C GLU A 305 10.57 5.86 -13.84
N LYS A 306 9.29 5.51 -14.01
CA LYS A 306 8.85 4.41 -14.88
C LYS A 306 8.31 4.88 -16.23
N PHE A 307 8.27 6.18 -16.49
CA PHE A 307 7.71 6.71 -17.73
C PHE A 307 8.57 6.29 -18.93
N ASP A 308 7.89 5.78 -19.96
CA ASP A 308 8.48 5.37 -21.22
C ASP A 308 7.86 6.20 -22.37
N PRO A 309 8.63 7.12 -22.98
CA PRO A 309 8.12 7.94 -24.07
C PRO A 309 7.86 7.14 -25.35
N ALA A 310 8.40 5.93 -25.52
CA ALA A 310 8.19 5.12 -26.72
C ALA A 310 6.73 4.69 -26.90
N LYS A 311 5.98 4.59 -25.80
CA LYS A 311 4.56 4.20 -25.80
C LYS A 311 3.62 5.27 -26.37
N GLY A 312 4.05 6.51 -26.54
CA GLY A 312 3.25 7.57 -27.18
C GLY A 312 2.11 8.16 -26.33
N TYR A 313 1.90 7.70 -25.10
CA TYR A 313 0.94 8.31 -24.18
C TYR A 313 1.47 9.63 -23.60
N LYS A 314 0.59 10.63 -23.44
CA LYS A 314 0.90 11.86 -22.70
C LYS A 314 1.30 11.52 -21.27
N PHE A 315 2.29 12.24 -20.72
CA PHE A 315 2.78 11.97 -19.37
C PHE A 315 1.67 12.14 -18.32
N SER A 316 0.82 13.17 -18.49
CA SER A 316 -0.30 13.45 -17.58
C SER A 316 -1.29 12.28 -17.45
N THR A 317 -1.66 11.62 -18.55
CA THR A 317 -2.54 10.44 -18.54
C THR A 317 -1.91 9.29 -17.76
N TYR A 318 -0.63 9.01 -18.04
CA TYR A 318 0.10 7.94 -17.36
C TYR A 318 0.31 8.23 -15.86
N ALA A 319 0.74 9.45 -15.52
CA ALA A 319 1.00 9.86 -14.15
C ALA A 319 -0.26 9.88 -13.29
N THR A 320 -1.42 10.21 -13.87
CA THR A 320 -2.71 10.20 -13.15
C THR A 320 -3.00 8.84 -12.51
N TRP A 321 -2.67 7.73 -13.18
CA TRP A 321 -2.85 6.39 -12.62
C TRP A 321 -1.99 6.17 -11.37
N TRP A 322 -0.69 6.48 -11.45
CA TRP A 322 0.24 6.32 -10.32
C TRP A 322 -0.09 7.23 -9.14
N ILE A 323 -0.51 8.47 -9.41
CA ILE A 323 -0.94 9.43 -8.39
C ILE A 323 -2.18 8.89 -7.68
N ARG A 324 -3.18 8.43 -8.45
CA ARG A 324 -4.42 7.87 -7.90
C ARG A 324 -4.15 6.64 -7.04
N GLN A 325 -3.28 5.75 -7.52
CA GLN A 325 -2.90 4.52 -6.82
C GLN A 325 -2.24 4.82 -5.48
N ALA A 326 -1.28 5.75 -5.45
CA ALA A 326 -0.58 6.14 -4.23
C ALA A 326 -1.55 6.76 -3.20
N ILE A 327 -2.41 7.68 -3.65
CA ILE A 327 -3.41 8.32 -2.78
C ILE A 327 -4.41 7.29 -2.22
N SER A 328 -4.96 6.43 -3.07
CA SER A 328 -5.96 5.44 -2.66
C SER A 328 -5.39 4.44 -1.67
N ARG A 329 -4.14 3.99 -1.90
CA ARG A 329 -3.41 3.13 -0.98
C ARG A 329 -3.16 3.83 0.37
N ALA A 330 -2.71 5.08 0.36
CA ALA A 330 -2.47 5.82 1.59
C ALA A 330 -3.75 5.99 2.42
N ILE A 331 -4.90 6.23 1.77
CA ILE A 331 -6.21 6.28 2.44
C ILE A 331 -6.54 4.94 3.09
N ALA A 332 -6.40 3.83 2.37
CA ALA A 332 -6.62 2.51 2.95
C ALA A 332 -5.68 2.22 4.14
N ASP A 333 -4.44 2.69 4.05
CA ASP A 333 -3.39 2.39 5.03
C ASP A 333 -3.45 3.27 6.31
N GLN A 334 -3.85 4.54 6.19
CA GLN A 334 -3.65 5.56 7.23
C GLN A 334 -4.92 6.34 7.63
N ALA A 335 -6.01 6.28 6.86
CA ALA A 335 -7.17 7.14 7.11
C ALA A 335 -7.94 6.79 8.39
N ARG A 336 -7.80 5.56 8.89
CA ARG A 336 -8.56 5.05 10.03
C ARG A 336 -7.69 4.95 11.27
N THR A 337 -8.28 5.27 12.43
CA THR A 337 -7.63 5.12 13.75
C THR A 337 -7.22 3.67 14.02
N ILE A 338 -8.07 2.72 13.64
CA ILE A 338 -7.77 1.29 13.67
C ILE A 338 -7.46 0.88 12.24
N ARG A 339 -6.20 0.52 11.99
CA ARG A 339 -5.74 0.08 10.67
C ARG A 339 -6.45 -1.19 10.25
N ILE A 340 -7.01 -1.18 9.04
CA ILE A 340 -7.67 -2.32 8.40
C ILE A 340 -6.82 -2.71 7.18
N PRO A 341 -6.58 -4.00 6.91
CA PRO A 341 -5.89 -4.44 5.70
C PRO A 341 -6.57 -3.95 4.41
N VAL A 342 -5.80 -3.71 3.35
CA VAL A 342 -6.29 -3.11 2.09
C VAL A 342 -7.43 -3.92 1.46
N HIS A 343 -7.31 -5.26 1.37
CA HIS A 343 -8.35 -6.14 0.82
C HIS A 343 -9.69 -6.04 1.58
N MET A 344 -9.64 -5.76 2.88
CA MET A 344 -10.85 -5.54 3.69
C MET A 344 -11.48 -4.17 3.38
N VAL A 345 -10.68 -3.14 3.11
CA VAL A 345 -11.17 -1.82 2.67
C VAL A 345 -11.84 -1.93 1.30
N GLU A 346 -11.25 -2.67 0.37
CA GLU A 346 -11.85 -2.97 -0.94
C GLU A 346 -13.19 -3.69 -0.78
N THR A 347 -13.25 -4.71 0.09
CA THR A 347 -14.49 -5.43 0.40
C THR A 347 -15.57 -4.50 0.99
N ILE A 348 -15.20 -3.57 1.87
CA ILE A 348 -16.10 -2.57 2.45
C ILE A 348 -16.62 -1.61 1.37
N ASN A 349 -15.75 -1.13 0.48
CA ASN A 349 -16.13 -0.23 -0.61
C ASN A 349 -17.10 -0.93 -1.58
N ARG A 350 -16.80 -2.19 -1.93
CA ARG A 350 -17.68 -3.02 -2.76
C ARG A 350 -19.05 -3.20 -2.10
N LEU A 351 -19.08 -3.56 -0.82
CA LEU A 351 -20.32 -3.69 -0.06
C LEU A 351 -21.13 -2.39 -0.07
N THR A 352 -20.46 -1.25 0.11
CA THR A 352 -21.10 0.07 0.10
C THR A 352 -21.72 0.38 -1.28
N ARG A 353 -21.07 -0.01 -2.37
CA ARG A 353 -21.61 0.15 -3.74
C ARG A 353 -22.85 -0.72 -3.97
N VAL A 354 -22.74 -2.00 -3.64
CA VAL A 354 -23.85 -2.95 -3.74
C VAL A 354 -25.03 -2.48 -2.89
N GLN A 355 -24.77 -2.00 -1.68
CA GLN A 355 -25.79 -1.44 -0.81
C GLN A 355 -26.49 -0.23 -1.45
N ARG A 356 -25.74 0.72 -2.04
CA ARG A 356 -26.34 1.89 -2.72
C ARG A 356 -27.19 1.49 -3.92
N LYS A 357 -26.69 0.58 -4.76
CA LYS A 357 -27.43 0.03 -5.91
C LYS A 357 -28.75 -0.60 -5.47
N LEU A 358 -28.71 -1.46 -4.44
CA LEU A 358 -29.92 -2.10 -3.90
C LEU A 358 -30.88 -1.11 -3.23
N VAL A 359 -30.38 -0.06 -2.57
CA VAL A 359 -31.25 1.01 -2.04
C VAL A 359 -32.02 1.70 -3.16
N GLN A 360 -31.37 1.95 -4.31
CA GLN A 360 -32.02 2.55 -5.47
C GLN A 360 -33.06 1.62 -6.11
N GLU A 361 -32.78 0.32 -6.19
CA GLU A 361 -33.68 -0.68 -6.79
C GLU A 361 -34.87 -1.03 -5.88
N LEU A 362 -34.62 -1.22 -4.57
CA LEU A 362 -35.63 -1.68 -3.61
C LEU A 362 -36.43 -0.53 -2.97
N GLY A 363 -35.91 0.70 -3.00
CA GLY A 363 -36.51 1.85 -2.33
C GLY A 363 -36.49 1.77 -0.79
N ARG A 364 -35.71 0.82 -0.23
CA ARG A 364 -35.50 0.62 1.21
C ARG A 364 -34.06 0.14 1.46
N GLU A 365 -33.64 0.16 2.73
CA GLU A 365 -32.34 -0.43 3.09
C GLU A 365 -32.37 -1.97 2.87
N PRO A 366 -31.34 -2.52 2.20
CA PRO A 366 -31.24 -3.95 1.95
C PRO A 366 -30.87 -4.70 3.22
N THR A 367 -31.37 -5.92 3.35
CA THR A 367 -31.01 -6.81 4.46
C THR A 367 -29.62 -7.41 4.25
N SER A 368 -28.97 -7.89 5.32
CA SER A 368 -27.67 -8.57 5.21
C SER A 368 -27.72 -9.85 4.38
N GLU A 369 -28.91 -10.47 4.27
CA GLU A 369 -29.16 -11.65 3.46
C GLU A 369 -29.24 -11.30 1.97
N GLU A 370 -29.92 -10.20 1.61
CA GLU A 370 -29.97 -9.67 0.23
C GLU A 370 -28.59 -9.18 -0.22
N LEU A 371 -27.86 -8.48 0.66
CA LEU A 371 -26.49 -8.05 0.39
C LEU A 371 -25.57 -9.25 0.15
N ALA A 372 -25.77 -10.36 0.87
CA ALA A 372 -24.95 -11.56 0.70
C ALA A 372 -25.17 -12.27 -0.64
N LEU A 373 -26.31 -12.06 -1.31
CA LEU A 373 -26.60 -12.64 -2.62
C LEU A 373 -25.97 -11.85 -3.77
N GLU A 374 -25.89 -10.52 -3.64
CA GLU A 374 -25.29 -9.66 -4.66
C GLU A 374 -23.77 -9.50 -4.47
N MET A 375 -23.26 -9.85 -3.29
CA MET A 375 -21.82 -9.95 -3.04
C MET A 375 -21.31 -11.33 -3.47
N ASP A 376 -20.15 -11.43 -4.13
CA ASP A 376 -19.51 -12.71 -4.54
C ASP A 376 -18.96 -13.51 -3.33
N LEU A 377 -19.81 -13.81 -2.36
CA LEU A 377 -19.47 -14.60 -1.16
C LEU A 377 -19.97 -16.05 -1.28
N LEU A 378 -20.71 -16.34 -2.35
CA LEU A 378 -21.33 -17.64 -2.66
C LEU A 378 -20.93 -18.02 -4.09
N GLU A 379 -20.86 -19.33 -4.37
CA GLU A 379 -20.55 -19.82 -5.72
C GLU A 379 -21.71 -19.52 -6.69
N PRO A 380 -21.46 -19.32 -8.01
CA PRO A 380 -22.51 -18.98 -8.98
C PRO A 380 -23.66 -20.00 -9.02
N ASP A 381 -23.37 -21.28 -8.89
CA ASP A 381 -24.37 -22.36 -8.87
C ASP A 381 -25.26 -22.28 -7.61
N GLU A 382 -24.68 -21.85 -6.48
CA GLU A 382 -25.40 -21.68 -5.21
C GLU A 382 -26.32 -20.46 -5.25
N LEU A 383 -25.87 -19.37 -5.87
CA LEU A 383 -26.67 -18.15 -6.07
C LEU A 383 -27.90 -18.43 -6.95
N LEU A 384 -27.73 -19.17 -8.04
CA LEU A 384 -28.84 -19.57 -8.91
C LEU A 384 -29.85 -20.43 -8.16
N ALA A 385 -29.38 -21.42 -7.40
CA ALA A 385 -30.25 -22.28 -6.60
C ALA A 385 -31.02 -21.47 -5.53
N ILE A 386 -30.37 -20.51 -4.86
CA ILE A 386 -31.05 -19.66 -3.87
C ILE A 386 -32.11 -18.79 -4.57
N ASN A 387 -31.78 -18.12 -5.66
CA ASN A 387 -32.72 -17.27 -6.40
C ASN A 387 -33.92 -18.07 -6.96
N GLU A 388 -33.68 -19.28 -7.49
CA GLU A 388 -34.77 -20.17 -7.94
C GLU A 388 -35.68 -20.59 -6.79
N THR A 389 -35.13 -20.91 -5.61
CA THR A 389 -35.94 -21.25 -4.43
C THR A 389 -36.75 -20.05 -3.91
N LEU A 390 -36.17 -18.84 -3.94
CA LEU A 390 -36.85 -17.60 -3.54
C LEU A 390 -38.02 -17.26 -4.49
N LEU A 391 -37.85 -17.50 -5.80
CA LEU A 391 -38.91 -17.26 -6.80
C LEU A 391 -40.02 -18.33 -6.76
N SER A 392 -39.70 -19.56 -6.39
CA SER A 392 -40.63 -20.69 -6.42
C SER A 392 -41.31 -21.01 -5.09
N GLU A 393 -40.99 -20.27 -4.02
CA GLU A 393 -41.46 -20.48 -2.64
C GLU A 393 -41.29 -21.92 -2.12
N MET A 394 -40.31 -22.67 -2.67
CA MET A 394 -39.99 -24.02 -2.23
C MET A 394 -39.07 -24.02 -1.00
N PRO A 395 -39.16 -25.01 -0.11
CA PRO A 395 -38.25 -25.13 1.02
C PRO A 395 -36.82 -25.34 0.51
N MET A 396 -35.92 -24.45 0.95
CA MET A 396 -34.51 -24.46 0.59
C MET A 396 -33.80 -25.69 1.20
N ASP A 397 -32.79 -26.22 0.53
CA ASP A 397 -31.98 -27.31 1.09
C ASP A 397 -31.26 -26.83 2.38
N PRO A 398 -31.31 -27.57 3.51
CA PRO A 398 -30.73 -27.13 4.77
C PRO A 398 -29.23 -26.82 4.71
N THR A 399 -28.48 -27.41 3.77
CA THR A 399 -27.05 -27.11 3.61
C THR A 399 -26.84 -25.75 2.94
N LEU A 400 -27.65 -25.43 1.93
CA LEU A 400 -27.65 -24.16 1.21
C LEU A 400 -28.10 -23.01 2.12
N GLU A 401 -29.15 -23.23 2.93
CA GLU A 401 -29.60 -22.25 3.92
C GLU A 401 -28.51 -21.91 4.94
N ARG A 402 -27.76 -22.93 5.41
CA ARG A 402 -26.64 -22.71 6.33
C ARG A 402 -25.52 -21.88 5.68
N LYS A 403 -25.21 -22.11 4.41
CA LYS A 403 -24.21 -21.33 3.65
C LYS A 403 -24.65 -19.88 3.47
N TRP A 404 -25.91 -19.65 3.09
CA TRP A 404 -26.46 -18.29 2.95
C TRP A 404 -26.44 -17.52 4.27
N ARG A 405 -26.86 -18.15 5.38
CA ARG A 405 -26.76 -17.53 6.73
C ARG A 405 -25.32 -17.21 7.12
N ARG A 406 -24.35 -18.06 6.75
CA ARG A 406 -22.92 -17.79 6.99
C ARG A 406 -22.44 -16.59 6.18
N ALA A 407 -22.81 -16.49 4.90
CA ALA A 407 -22.51 -15.34 4.06
C ALA A 407 -23.12 -14.04 4.63
N ALA A 408 -24.39 -14.06 5.04
CA ALA A 408 -25.05 -12.94 5.70
C ALA A 408 -24.38 -12.55 7.04
N SER A 409 -23.90 -13.53 7.81
CA SER A 409 -23.09 -13.26 9.02
C SER A 409 -21.75 -12.62 8.69
N ARG A 410 -21.11 -12.99 7.57
CA ARG A 410 -19.87 -12.38 7.10
C ARG A 410 -20.10 -10.92 6.72
N VAL A 411 -21.17 -10.62 5.99
CA VAL A 411 -21.61 -9.24 5.69
C VAL A 411 -21.79 -8.42 6.97
N ARG A 412 -22.52 -8.93 7.97
CA ARG A 412 -22.70 -8.24 9.27
C ARG A 412 -21.37 -7.95 9.97
N ARG A 413 -20.41 -8.89 9.90
CA ARG A 413 -19.07 -8.69 10.46
C ARG A 413 -18.31 -7.60 9.72
N ILE A 414 -18.38 -7.57 8.39
CA ILE A 414 -17.77 -6.51 7.57
C ILE A 414 -18.36 -5.14 7.92
N ILE A 415 -19.68 -5.02 8.03
CA ILE A 415 -20.36 -3.78 8.44
C ILE A 415 -19.87 -3.32 9.81
N LYS A 416 -19.72 -4.25 10.77
CA LYS A 416 -19.19 -3.94 12.12
C LYS A 416 -17.75 -3.43 12.07
N ILE A 417 -16.90 -4.05 11.26
CA ILE A 417 -15.49 -3.64 11.09
C ILE A 417 -15.40 -2.26 10.40
N ALA A 418 -16.33 -1.94 9.50
CA ALA A 418 -16.34 -0.68 8.77
C ALA A 418 -16.68 0.55 9.62
N GLN A 419 -17.22 0.38 10.84
CA GLN A 419 -17.59 1.47 11.73
C GLN A 419 -16.37 2.23 12.26
N GLU A 420 -16.45 3.55 12.29
CA GLU A 420 -15.41 4.40 12.86
C GLU A 420 -15.62 4.59 14.38
N PRO A 421 -14.54 4.64 15.18
CA PRO A 421 -14.66 4.92 16.60
C PRO A 421 -15.21 6.32 16.84
N MET A 422 -16.08 6.47 17.84
CA MET A 422 -16.61 7.77 18.25
C MET A 422 -15.61 8.52 19.14
N SER A 423 -15.62 9.85 19.06
CA SER A 423 -14.83 10.70 19.97
C SER A 423 -15.40 10.64 21.39
N LEU A 424 -14.53 10.55 22.39
CA LEU A 424 -14.92 10.65 23.80
C LEU A 424 -15.45 12.04 24.17
N GLU A 425 -15.06 13.06 23.42
CA GLU A 425 -15.52 14.45 23.61
C GLU A 425 -16.87 14.71 22.93
N THR A 426 -17.47 13.70 22.29
CA THR A 426 -18.80 13.86 21.69
C THR A 426 -19.80 14.24 22.78
N PRO A 427 -20.48 15.40 22.67
CA PRO A 427 -21.44 15.83 23.67
C PRO A 427 -22.65 14.88 23.69
N VAL A 428 -23.13 14.55 24.89
CA VAL A 428 -24.26 13.64 25.08
C VAL A 428 -25.39 14.40 25.78
N GLY A 429 -26.57 14.42 25.14
CA GLY A 429 -27.77 15.08 25.68
C GLY A 429 -27.87 16.56 25.34
N ALA A 430 -28.76 17.28 26.04
CA ALA A 430 -29.02 18.70 25.84
C ALA A 430 -28.17 19.62 26.74
N GLU A 431 -27.44 19.06 27.69
CA GLU A 431 -26.55 19.81 28.58
C GLU A 431 -25.17 19.94 27.92
N GLU A 432 -24.68 21.19 27.78
CA GLU A 432 -23.42 21.49 27.08
C GLU A 432 -22.16 20.93 27.77
N SER A 433 -22.26 20.40 28.99
CA SER A 433 -21.12 19.92 29.78
C SER A 433 -20.90 18.41 29.79
N SER A 434 -21.87 17.60 29.34
CA SER A 434 -21.76 16.14 29.43
C SER A 434 -21.11 15.55 28.18
N GLN A 435 -19.95 14.92 28.34
CA GLN A 435 -19.24 14.26 27.25
C GLN A 435 -19.42 12.74 27.32
N LEU A 436 -19.29 12.05 26.19
CA LEU A 436 -19.41 10.58 26.13
C LEU A 436 -18.40 9.89 27.07
N GLY A 437 -17.19 10.43 27.17
CA GLY A 437 -16.13 9.91 28.03
C GLY A 437 -16.50 9.88 29.52
N ASP A 438 -17.37 10.78 29.98
CA ASP A 438 -17.79 10.85 31.39
C ASP A 438 -18.65 9.63 31.82
N PHE A 439 -19.19 8.88 30.85
CA PHE A 439 -20.06 7.73 31.08
C PHE A 439 -19.32 6.39 30.94
N ILE A 440 -18.03 6.39 30.58
CA ILE A 440 -17.26 5.15 30.43
C ILE A 440 -16.70 4.76 31.80
N GLU A 441 -17.18 3.64 32.33
CA GLU A 441 -16.70 3.06 33.59
C GLU A 441 -15.31 2.45 33.41
N ASP A 442 -14.44 2.63 34.41
CA ASP A 442 -13.15 1.95 34.47
C ASP A 442 -13.29 0.59 35.17
N GLU A 443 -13.45 -0.47 34.38
CA GLU A 443 -13.54 -1.85 34.87
C GLU A 443 -12.20 -2.40 35.41
N THR A 444 -11.08 -1.70 35.20
CA THR A 444 -9.76 -2.18 35.63
C THR A 444 -9.45 -1.82 37.09
N THR A 445 -10.10 -0.78 37.60
CA THR A 445 -9.93 -0.34 38.98
C THR A 445 -10.75 -1.23 39.91
N PRO A 446 -10.12 -1.91 40.89
CA PRO A 446 -10.87 -2.72 41.84
C PRO A 446 -11.75 -1.82 42.70
N GLU A 447 -12.97 -2.27 42.99
CA GLU A 447 -13.85 -1.55 43.89
C GLU A 447 -13.19 -1.35 45.27
N PRO A 448 -13.43 -0.23 45.96
CA PRO A 448 -12.84 0.03 47.29
C PRO A 448 -13.13 -1.09 48.30
N VAL A 449 -14.29 -1.74 48.18
CA VAL A 449 -14.68 -2.88 49.02
C VAL A 449 -13.80 -4.09 48.74
N ASP A 450 -13.54 -4.39 47.46
CA ASP A 450 -12.67 -5.49 47.06
C ASP A 450 -11.22 -5.24 47.43
N ALA A 451 -10.74 -4.01 47.28
CA ALA A 451 -9.40 -3.62 47.70
C ALA A 451 -9.23 -3.77 49.22
N ALA A 452 -10.19 -3.30 50.01
CA ALA A 452 -10.20 -3.47 51.46
C ALA A 452 -10.30 -4.95 51.87
N ALA A 453 -11.14 -5.73 51.18
CA ALA A 453 -11.27 -7.17 51.42
C ALA A 453 -9.94 -7.91 51.13
N ARG A 454 -9.22 -7.54 50.07
CA ARG A 454 -7.88 -8.09 49.78
C ARG A 454 -6.84 -7.72 50.83
N GLU A 455 -6.86 -6.49 51.35
CA GLU A 455 -5.95 -6.06 52.41
C GLU A 455 -6.24 -6.79 53.73
N LEU A 456 -7.51 -6.88 54.12
CA LEU A 456 -7.94 -7.63 55.30
C LEU A 456 -7.62 -9.13 55.15
N LEU A 457 -7.83 -9.72 53.98
CA LEU A 457 -7.46 -11.10 53.69
C LEU A 457 -5.95 -11.31 53.86
N LYS A 458 -5.12 -10.39 53.36
CA LYS A 458 -3.66 -10.45 53.51
C LYS A 458 -3.26 -10.44 54.99
N GLU A 459 -3.85 -9.56 55.80
CA GLU A 459 -3.59 -9.49 57.24
C GLU A 459 -4.02 -10.79 57.95
N GLN A 460 -5.21 -11.32 57.64
CA GLN A 460 -5.71 -12.57 58.23
C GLN A 460 -4.85 -13.78 57.83
N VAL A 461 -4.36 -13.82 56.59
CA VAL A 461 -3.41 -14.86 56.13
C VAL A 461 -2.10 -14.75 56.90
N GLN A 462 -1.53 -13.55 57.07
CA GLN A 462 -0.32 -13.35 57.87
C GLN A 462 -0.51 -13.77 59.34
N ASN A 463 -1.64 -13.41 59.94
CA ASN A 463 -2.00 -13.83 61.30
C ASN A 463 -2.11 -15.36 61.41
N ALA A 464 -2.72 -16.02 60.43
CA ALA A 464 -2.82 -17.48 60.41
C ALA A 464 -1.44 -18.16 60.23
N LEU A 465 -0.56 -17.57 59.43
CA LEU A 465 0.81 -18.04 59.21
C LEU A 465 1.72 -17.87 60.43
N SER A 466 1.47 -16.88 61.30
CA SER A 466 2.26 -16.62 62.52
C SER A 466 2.28 -17.78 63.53
N VAL A 467 1.26 -18.65 63.48
CA VAL A 467 1.11 -19.81 64.38
C VAL A 467 1.92 -21.03 63.91
N LEU A 468 2.40 -21.01 62.67
CA LEU A 468 3.25 -22.05 62.12
C LEU A 468 4.69 -21.91 62.63
N THR A 469 5.45 -22.99 62.55
CA THR A 469 6.90 -22.88 62.83
C THR A 469 7.59 -22.08 61.72
N GLU A 470 8.72 -21.43 62.01
CA GLU A 470 9.45 -20.60 61.04
C GLU A 470 9.66 -21.31 59.69
N ARG A 471 10.04 -22.61 59.74
CA ARG A 471 10.23 -23.43 58.53
C ARG A 471 8.93 -23.78 57.80
N GLU A 472 7.83 -23.97 58.52
CA GLU A 472 6.51 -24.22 57.91
C GLU A 472 5.95 -22.95 57.25
N ARG A 473 6.17 -21.78 57.86
CA ARG A 473 5.77 -20.48 57.33
C ARG A 473 6.55 -20.14 56.06
N GLN A 474 7.87 -20.17 56.10
CA GLN A 474 8.71 -19.80 54.94
C GLN A 474 8.46 -20.72 53.72
N VAL A 475 8.21 -22.02 53.95
CA VAL A 475 7.85 -22.95 52.86
C VAL A 475 6.52 -22.56 52.19
N LEU A 476 5.51 -22.12 52.95
CA LEU A 476 4.23 -21.67 52.38
C LEU A 476 4.36 -20.28 51.72
N GLU A 477 5.10 -19.36 52.32
CA GLU A 477 5.32 -18.02 51.77
C GLU A 477 6.04 -18.06 50.43
N MET A 478 7.08 -18.89 50.30
CA MET A 478 7.76 -19.11 49.01
C MET A 478 6.87 -19.86 48.04
N ARG A 479 6.21 -20.95 48.44
CA ARG A 479 5.42 -21.75 47.50
C ARG A 479 4.28 -20.96 46.87
N PHE A 480 3.57 -20.15 47.65
CA PHE A 480 2.41 -19.38 47.18
C PHE A 480 2.74 -17.92 46.85
N GLY A 481 4.03 -17.53 46.85
CA GLY A 481 4.45 -16.18 46.50
C GLY A 481 3.91 -15.07 47.39
N LEU A 482 3.68 -15.35 48.68
CA LEU A 482 3.06 -14.39 49.61
C LEU A 482 4.00 -13.23 50.01
N LEU A 483 5.31 -13.35 49.73
CA LEU A 483 6.33 -12.34 49.95
C LEU A 483 6.63 -11.54 48.67
N ASP A 484 7.03 -12.25 47.60
CA ASP A 484 7.59 -11.63 46.39
C ASP A 484 6.63 -11.68 45.18
N GLY A 485 5.40 -12.18 45.35
CA GLY A 485 4.40 -12.33 44.29
C GLY A 485 4.69 -13.46 43.29
N LYS A 486 5.74 -14.26 43.51
CA LYS A 486 6.15 -15.38 42.65
C LYS A 486 6.01 -16.71 43.38
N ASP A 487 5.31 -17.66 42.77
CA ASP A 487 5.21 -19.03 43.24
C ASP A 487 6.48 -19.83 42.89
N TYR A 488 7.03 -20.53 43.88
CA TYR A 488 8.19 -21.40 43.69
C TYR A 488 7.77 -22.87 43.68
N THR A 489 8.35 -23.65 42.77
CA THR A 489 8.08 -25.09 42.70
C THR A 489 8.64 -25.84 43.91
N LEU A 490 8.09 -27.02 44.22
CA LEU A 490 8.57 -27.87 45.32
C LEU A 490 10.08 -28.20 45.23
N GLU A 491 10.64 -28.24 44.02
CA GLU A 491 12.05 -28.51 43.80
C GLU A 491 12.92 -27.27 44.07
N GLU A 492 12.46 -26.09 43.67
CA GLU A 492 13.15 -24.82 43.93
C GLU A 492 13.16 -24.46 45.41
N VAL A 493 12.01 -24.63 46.09
CA VAL A 493 11.91 -24.48 47.54
C VAL A 493 12.80 -25.53 48.24
N GLY A 494 12.87 -26.76 47.72
CA GLY A 494 13.76 -27.81 48.22
C GLY A 494 15.24 -27.44 48.11
N ARG A 495 15.65 -26.83 46.99
CA ARG A 495 17.02 -26.33 46.81
C ARG A 495 17.35 -25.21 47.81
N TYR A 496 16.42 -24.29 48.06
CA TYR A 496 16.62 -23.20 49.02
C TYR A 496 16.82 -23.69 50.46
N PHE A 497 16.01 -24.66 50.90
CA PHE A 497 16.11 -25.24 52.24
C PHE A 497 17.14 -26.36 52.37
N ASN A 498 17.85 -26.71 51.28
CA ASN A 498 18.77 -27.86 51.19
C ASN A 498 18.13 -29.19 51.63
N VAL A 499 16.91 -29.44 51.16
CA VAL A 499 16.04 -30.53 51.58
C VAL A 499 15.37 -31.17 50.34
N THR A 500 15.07 -32.46 50.39
CA THR A 500 14.43 -33.16 49.25
C THR A 500 13.03 -32.62 48.96
N ARG A 501 12.63 -32.65 47.68
CA ARG A 501 11.28 -32.28 47.21
C ARG A 501 10.16 -32.90 48.04
N GLU A 502 10.27 -34.20 48.31
CA GLU A 502 9.26 -34.94 49.09
C GLU A 502 9.18 -34.44 50.54
N ARG A 503 10.30 -33.99 51.11
CA ARG A 503 10.30 -33.43 52.46
C ARG A 503 9.66 -32.04 52.51
N ILE A 504 9.80 -31.20 51.49
CA ILE A 504 9.06 -29.93 51.39
C ILE A 504 7.55 -30.18 51.27
N ARG A 505 7.14 -31.14 50.44
CA ARG A 505 5.73 -31.57 50.32
C ARG A 505 5.16 -32.04 51.66
N GLN A 506 5.92 -32.79 52.46
CA GLN A 506 5.51 -33.21 53.80
C GLN A 506 5.32 -32.02 54.75
N ILE A 507 6.23 -31.04 54.71
CA ILE A 507 6.17 -29.83 55.54
C ILE A 507 4.93 -29.01 55.17
N GLU A 508 4.68 -28.82 53.87
CA GLU A 508 3.49 -28.15 53.34
C GLU A 508 2.19 -28.85 53.79
N ALA A 509 2.07 -30.16 53.57
CA ALA A 509 0.88 -30.91 53.94
C ALA A 509 0.61 -30.84 55.46
N LYS A 510 1.68 -30.86 56.27
CA LYS A 510 1.58 -30.69 57.72
C LYS A 510 1.16 -29.27 58.11
N ALA A 511 1.69 -28.24 57.44
CA ALA A 511 1.34 -26.85 57.67
C ALA A 511 -0.13 -26.57 57.30
N LEU A 512 -0.58 -27.03 56.11
CA LEU A 512 -1.97 -26.93 55.68
C LEU A 512 -2.92 -27.69 56.61
N ARG A 513 -2.53 -28.87 57.11
CA ARG A 513 -3.32 -29.61 58.11
C ARG A 513 -3.48 -28.84 59.42
N LYS A 514 -2.45 -28.10 59.86
CA LYS A 514 -2.53 -27.22 61.05
C LYS A 514 -3.42 -26.01 60.82
N LEU A 515 -3.40 -25.42 59.62
CA LEU A 515 -4.25 -24.29 59.25
C LEU A 515 -5.72 -24.70 59.06
N ARG A 516 -5.98 -25.95 58.64
CA ARG A 516 -7.34 -26.52 58.49
C ARG A 516 -8.08 -26.77 59.81
N HIS A 517 -7.43 -26.61 60.96
CA HIS A 517 -8.11 -26.80 62.25
C HIS A 517 -9.28 -25.78 62.40
N PRO A 518 -10.46 -26.16 62.91
CA PRO A 518 -11.65 -25.30 62.94
C PRO A 518 -11.46 -23.96 63.65
N THR A 519 -10.63 -23.94 64.70
CA THR A 519 -10.32 -22.72 65.45
C THR A 519 -9.52 -21.68 64.65
N ARG A 520 -8.83 -22.09 63.58
CA ARG A 520 -7.94 -21.23 62.77
C ARG A 520 -8.52 -20.95 61.40
N SER A 521 -9.17 -21.94 60.80
CA SER A 521 -9.84 -21.79 59.50
C SER A 521 -11.12 -20.96 59.55
N ARG A 522 -11.70 -20.68 60.72
CA ARG A 522 -12.94 -19.91 60.85
C ARG A 522 -12.81 -18.51 60.22
N HIS A 523 -11.75 -17.77 60.54
CA HIS A 523 -11.53 -16.41 60.02
C HIS A 523 -11.19 -16.36 58.52
N LEU A 524 -10.63 -17.44 57.97
CA LEU A 524 -10.29 -17.54 56.54
C LEU A 524 -11.45 -18.11 55.70
N ARG A 525 -12.39 -18.83 56.33
CA ARG A 525 -13.58 -19.37 55.66
C ARG A 525 -14.58 -18.28 55.25
N ASP A 526 -14.60 -17.17 56.00
CA ASP A 526 -15.48 -16.05 55.70
C ASP A 526 -15.11 -15.33 54.37
N TYR A 527 -13.92 -15.59 53.81
CA TYR A 527 -13.46 -15.07 52.51
C TYR A 527 -13.63 -16.07 51.35
N LEU A 528 -14.21 -17.25 51.60
CA LEU A 528 -14.48 -18.28 50.58
C LEU A 528 -15.94 -18.26 50.08
N SER A 529 -16.72 -17.25 50.49
CA SER A 529 -18.12 -17.07 50.07
C SER A 529 -18.24 -16.39 48.72
#